data_AF-A0A952VAV0-F1
#
_entry.id   AF-A0A952VAV0-F1
#
_cell.length_a   1.000
_cell.length_b   1.000
_cell.length_c   1.000
_cell.angle_alpha   90.00
_cell.angle_beta   90.00
_cell.angle_gamma   90.00
#
_symmetry.space_group_name_H-M   'P 1'
#
loop_
_entity.id
_entity.type
_entity.pdbx_description
1 polymer ?
#
loop_
_entity_poly.entity_id
_entity_poly.type
_entity_poly.pdbx_seq_one_letter_code
_entity_poly.pdbx_strand_id
1 'polypeptide(L)'
;MRFLKKAGFVLPAAFFALFLFSATEAQAQRETFHWTGTVDQDVQIVIRGRRATVRTMRGQRYNDARYNFNGRSMGNRRRDADVDKHDGRGKVRVIQQPSRRNNYTTIIRVEDPKGEPDRYSFTVKWDD
;
A
#
# COMPACT_ATOMS: atom_id res chain seq x y z
N MET A 1 -47.24 65.03 12.89
CA MET A 1 -45.84 65.20 12.43
C MET A 1 -45.01 64.00 12.87
N ARG A 2 -44.30 63.39 11.90
CA ARG A 2 -43.01 62.67 12.00
C ARG A 2 -42.86 61.38 12.83
N PHE A 3 -42.93 60.26 12.09
CA PHE A 3 -42.02 59.10 12.03
C PHE A 3 -40.74 59.08 12.91
N LEU A 4 -40.44 57.94 13.54
CA LEU A 4 -39.34 56.98 13.21
C LEU A 4 -39.28 55.85 14.27
N LYS A 5 -39.61 54.59 13.93
CA LYS A 5 -38.73 53.45 13.56
C LYS A 5 -38.01 52.71 14.73
N LYS A 6 -38.35 51.41 14.78
CA LYS A 6 -37.52 50.19 14.91
C LYS A 6 -37.12 49.67 16.31
N ALA A 7 -37.79 48.55 16.62
CA ALA A 7 -37.32 47.27 17.15
C ALA A 7 -35.89 47.16 17.71
N GLY A 8 -35.80 46.66 18.94
CA GLY A 8 -34.62 46.00 19.50
C GLY A 8 -35.07 44.85 20.41
N PHE A 9 -35.17 43.63 19.85
CA PHE A 9 -35.37 42.40 20.60
C PHE A 9 -33.98 41.91 21.03
N VAL A 10 -33.66 42.04 22.32
CA VAL A 10 -32.41 41.53 22.89
C VAL A 10 -32.69 40.10 23.37
N LEU A 11 -32.20 39.11 22.63
CA LEU A 11 -32.09 37.74 23.11
C LEU A 11 -30.83 37.61 23.98
N PRO A 12 -30.89 37.02 25.18
CA PRO A 12 -29.69 36.72 25.94
C PRO A 12 -28.99 35.50 25.33
N ALA A 13 -27.68 35.54 25.45
CA ALA A 13 -26.72 34.63 24.87
C ALA A 13 -26.81 33.19 25.40
N ALA A 14 -26.23 32.29 24.57
CA ALA A 14 -25.37 31.16 24.93
C ALA A 14 -25.90 29.74 24.69
N PHE A 15 -24.91 28.89 24.36
CA PHE A 15 -24.88 27.45 24.08
C PHE A 15 -25.20 27.04 22.63
N PHE A 16 -24.34 26.31 21.90
CA PHE A 16 -22.98 25.83 22.15
C PHE A 16 -22.45 25.27 20.82
N ALA A 17 -21.24 25.68 20.45
CA ALA A 17 -20.27 25.04 19.55
C ALA A 17 -20.76 24.35 18.25
N LEU A 18 -20.48 25.03 17.13
CA LEU A 18 -20.16 24.42 15.85
C LEU A 18 -18.85 23.62 16.01
N PHE A 19 -18.92 22.30 16.18
CA PHE A 19 -17.75 21.44 15.96
C PHE A 19 -17.63 21.13 14.47
N LEU A 20 -16.90 21.99 13.76
CA LEU A 20 -16.19 21.58 12.55
C LEU A 20 -15.11 20.58 12.98
N PHE A 21 -15.47 19.30 13.11
CA PHE A 21 -14.45 18.27 13.18
C PHE A 21 -13.92 18.11 11.76
N SER A 22 -12.87 18.89 11.44
CA SER A 22 -11.97 18.53 10.37
C SER A 22 -11.36 17.19 10.76
N ALA A 23 -11.99 16.10 10.34
CA ALA A 23 -11.28 14.85 10.15
C ALA A 23 -10.35 15.09 8.97
N THR A 24 -9.24 15.78 9.21
CA THR A 24 -8.01 15.36 8.56
C THR A 24 -7.81 13.96 9.10
N GLU A 25 -8.37 12.98 8.39
CA GLU A 25 -7.87 11.64 8.41
C GLU A 25 -6.38 11.84 8.18
N ALA A 26 -5.59 11.72 9.26
CA ALA A 26 -4.20 11.46 9.12
C ALA A 26 -4.17 10.14 8.38
N GLN A 27 -4.18 10.20 7.04
CA GLN A 27 -4.04 9.04 6.21
C GLN A 27 -2.68 8.49 6.60
N ALA A 28 -2.68 7.51 7.51
CA ALA A 28 -1.52 6.73 7.82
C ALA A 28 -1.06 6.25 6.45
N GLN A 29 0.03 6.85 5.97
CA GLN A 29 0.41 6.66 4.58
C GLN A 29 0.82 5.21 4.45
N ARG A 30 -0.12 4.39 3.99
CA ARG A 30 0.02 2.94 3.89
C ARG A 30 1.29 2.68 3.12
N GLU A 31 2.14 1.85 3.70
CA GLU A 31 3.37 1.49 3.03
C GLU A 31 3.02 0.58 1.86
N THR A 32 3.49 0.96 0.68
CA THR A 32 3.27 0.17 -0.53
C THR A 32 4.58 -0.11 -1.23
N PHE A 33 4.65 -1.29 -1.82
CA PHE A 33 5.73 -1.71 -2.68
C PHE A 33 5.15 -2.03 -4.05
N HIS A 34 5.52 -1.24 -5.05
CA HIS A 34 5.14 -1.48 -6.43
C HIS A 34 6.29 -2.21 -7.13
N TRP A 35 5.97 -3.27 -7.86
CA TRP A 35 6.95 -4.05 -8.60
C TRP A 35 6.48 -4.33 -10.00
N THR A 36 7.42 -4.37 -10.95
CA THR A 36 7.20 -4.85 -12.30
C THR A 36 8.45 -5.53 -12.85
N GLY A 37 8.26 -6.53 -13.71
CA GLY A 37 9.35 -7.24 -14.37
C GLY A 37 8.85 -8.40 -15.22
N THR A 38 9.76 -9.00 -15.98
CA THR A 38 9.48 -10.17 -16.80
C THR A 38 9.63 -11.45 -15.96
N VAL A 39 8.68 -12.37 -16.10
CA VAL A 39 8.67 -13.65 -15.39
C VAL A 39 8.50 -14.79 -16.38
N ASP A 40 9.33 -15.81 -16.22
CA ASP A 40 9.20 -17.11 -16.87
C ASP A 40 9.08 -18.19 -15.80
N GLN A 41 7.95 -18.90 -15.78
CA GLN A 41 7.61 -19.99 -14.86
C GLN A 41 7.45 -19.65 -13.37
N ASP A 42 8.54 -19.44 -12.61
CA ASP A 42 8.47 -19.35 -11.15
C ASP A 42 9.58 -18.48 -10.57
N VAL A 43 9.19 -17.34 -9.99
CA VAL A 43 10.11 -16.42 -9.31
C VAL A 43 9.59 -16.05 -7.93
N GLN A 44 10.54 -15.76 -7.04
CA GLN A 44 10.27 -15.20 -5.72
C GLN A 44 10.88 -13.81 -5.60
N ILE A 45 10.06 -12.84 -5.17
CA ILE A 45 10.48 -11.49 -4.83
C ILE A 45 10.64 -11.43 -3.33
N VAL A 46 11.89 -11.35 -2.88
CA VAL A 46 12.27 -11.28 -1.46
C VAL A 46 12.37 -9.83 -1.05
N ILE A 47 11.49 -9.40 -0.16
CA ILE A 47 11.36 -8.02 0.30
C ILE A 47 11.81 -7.94 1.76
N ARG A 48 12.75 -7.05 2.05
CA ARG A 48 13.23 -6.80 3.42
C ARG A 48 13.64 -5.34 3.59
N GLY A 49 12.99 -4.65 4.52
CA GLY A 49 13.10 -3.19 4.62
C GLY A 49 12.74 -2.55 3.29
N ARG A 50 13.55 -1.59 2.82
CA ARG A 50 13.37 -0.90 1.53
C ARG A 50 14.14 -1.54 0.36
N ARG A 51 14.39 -2.85 0.42
CA ARG A 51 15.08 -3.59 -0.64
C ARG A 51 14.25 -4.76 -1.10
N ALA A 52 14.28 -5.01 -2.40
CA ALA A 52 13.72 -6.21 -3.02
C ALA A 52 14.77 -6.90 -3.90
N THR A 53 14.73 -8.22 -3.94
CA THR A 53 15.59 -9.04 -4.81
C THR A 53 14.76 -10.15 -5.44
N VAL A 54 15.00 -10.43 -6.71
CA VAL A 54 14.33 -11.49 -7.46
C VAL A 54 15.19 -12.76 -7.41
N ARG A 55 14.57 -13.89 -7.07
CA ARG A 55 15.14 -15.23 -7.14
C ARG A 55 14.34 -16.05 -8.15
N THR A 56 14.99 -16.50 -9.21
CA THR A 56 14.39 -17.42 -10.19
C THR A 56 14.46 -18.84 -9.63
N MET A 57 13.29 -19.47 -9.45
CA MET A 57 13.19 -20.85 -8.97
C MET A 57 13.15 -21.82 -10.15
N ARG A 58 12.49 -21.41 -11.24
CA ARG A 58 12.40 -22.13 -12.52
C ARG A 58 12.28 -21.11 -13.66
N GLY A 59 12.56 -21.54 -14.89
CA GLY A 59 12.52 -20.69 -16.08
C GLY A 59 13.76 -19.82 -16.26
N GLN A 60 13.70 -18.95 -17.26
CA GLN A 60 14.77 -18.02 -17.60
C GLN A 60 14.82 -16.82 -16.65
N ARG A 61 16.02 -16.38 -16.29
CA ARG A 61 16.23 -15.19 -15.46
C ARG A 61 16.24 -13.91 -16.29
N TYR A 62 15.47 -12.92 -15.86
CA TYR A 62 15.46 -11.57 -16.40
C TYR A 62 15.95 -10.55 -15.35
N ASN A 63 16.69 -9.54 -15.80
CA ASN A 63 17.25 -8.47 -14.96
C ASN A 63 16.59 -7.11 -15.24
N ASP A 64 15.31 -7.12 -15.60
CA ASP A 64 14.53 -5.95 -15.98
C ASP A 64 13.60 -5.45 -14.86
N ALA A 65 13.65 -6.11 -13.69
CA ALA A 65 12.80 -5.80 -12.55
C ALA A 65 12.99 -4.36 -12.07
N ARG A 66 11.88 -3.64 -11.94
CA ARG A 66 11.81 -2.28 -11.38
C ARG A 66 10.87 -2.30 -10.18
N TYR A 67 11.24 -1.55 -9.14
CA TYR A 67 10.37 -1.42 -7.98
C TYR A 67 10.52 -0.05 -7.32
N ASN A 68 9.50 0.34 -6.57
CA ASN A 68 9.54 1.50 -5.70
C ASN A 68 8.81 1.21 -4.38
N PHE A 69 9.19 1.96 -3.34
CA PHE A 69 8.55 1.93 -2.03
C PHE A 69 7.97 3.31 -1.73
N ASN A 70 6.67 3.36 -1.47
CA ASN A 70 5.97 4.58 -1.06
C ASN A 70 5.56 4.49 0.41
N GLY A 71 5.43 5.65 1.06
CA GLY A 71 5.08 5.75 2.47
C GLY A 71 6.29 5.70 3.42
N ARG A 72 5.99 5.76 4.72
CA ARG A 72 7.00 5.70 5.77
C ARG A 72 7.55 4.27 5.83
N SER A 73 8.89 4.16 5.92
CA SER A 73 9.59 2.88 5.99
C SER A 73 8.95 1.96 7.04
N MET A 74 8.85 0.67 6.71
CA MET A 74 8.51 -0.40 7.64
C MET A 74 9.46 -0.25 8.82
N GLY A 75 9.01 0.39 9.90
CA GLY A 75 9.61 0.18 11.20
C GLY A 75 9.56 -1.31 11.48
N ASN A 76 10.38 -1.83 12.41
CA ASN A 76 10.40 -3.25 12.80
C ASN A 76 9.08 -3.69 13.49
N ARG A 77 7.93 -3.51 12.84
CA ARG A 77 6.58 -3.84 13.30
C ARG A 77 6.08 -5.00 12.46
N ARG A 78 5.40 -5.93 13.12
CA ARG A 78 4.71 -7.03 12.43
C ARG A 78 3.48 -6.42 11.76
N ARG A 79 3.39 -6.55 10.44
CA ARG A 79 2.27 -6.10 9.63
C ARG A 79 2.02 -7.17 8.58
N ASP A 80 0.79 -7.60 8.43
CA ASP A 80 0.48 -8.58 7.41
C ASP A 80 0.58 -7.91 6.03
N ALA A 81 1.25 -8.59 5.13
CA ALA A 81 1.39 -8.21 3.75
C ALA A 81 0.23 -8.80 2.94
N ASP A 82 -0.37 -7.97 2.10
CA ASP A 82 -1.32 -8.40 1.08
C ASP A 82 -0.83 -7.98 -0.32
N VAL A 83 -1.27 -8.68 -1.36
CA VAL A 83 -0.79 -8.44 -2.73
C VAL A 83 -1.93 -8.26 -3.72
N ASP A 84 -1.91 -7.10 -4.38
CA ASP A 84 -2.79 -6.74 -5.48
C ASP A 84 -2.07 -6.94 -6.81
N LYS A 85 -2.49 -7.92 -7.61
CA LYS A 85 -1.98 -8.11 -8.97
C LYS A 85 -2.68 -7.13 -9.93
N HIS A 86 -1.89 -6.41 -10.72
CA HIS A 86 -2.39 -5.48 -11.74
C HIS A 86 -2.25 -6.03 -13.16
N ASP A 87 -1.20 -6.81 -13.42
CA ASP A 87 -0.91 -7.36 -14.74
C ASP A 87 -0.21 -8.72 -14.65
N GLY A 88 -0.25 -9.45 -15.77
CA GLY A 88 0.35 -10.76 -15.96
C GLY A 88 -0.66 -11.91 -15.88
N ARG A 89 -0.51 -12.90 -16.76
CA ARG A 89 -1.47 -14.00 -16.94
C ARG A 89 -1.56 -14.98 -15.76
N GLY A 90 -0.50 -15.09 -14.97
CA GLY A 90 -0.33 -16.07 -13.91
C GLY A 90 -0.81 -15.63 -12.54
N LYS A 91 -0.24 -16.24 -11.50
CA LYS A 91 -0.62 -16.03 -10.09
C LYS A 91 0.46 -15.24 -9.36
N VAL A 92 0.04 -14.29 -8.53
CA VAL A 92 0.90 -13.54 -7.61
C VAL A 92 0.36 -13.76 -6.20
N ARG A 93 1.19 -14.23 -5.27
CA ARG A 93 0.77 -14.58 -3.91
C ARG A 93 1.83 -14.27 -2.88
N VAL A 94 1.41 -13.86 -1.69
CA VAL A 94 2.28 -13.83 -0.51
C VAL A 94 2.48 -15.27 -0.03
N ILE A 95 3.74 -15.74 -0.02
CA ILE A 95 4.09 -17.09 0.48
C ILE A 95 4.84 -17.04 1.81
N GLN A 96 5.29 -15.86 2.23
CA GLN A 96 5.88 -15.65 3.55
C GLN A 96 5.53 -14.25 4.05
N GLN A 97 4.86 -14.21 5.21
CA GLN A 97 4.56 -12.97 5.94
C GLN A 97 5.79 -12.46 6.70
N PRO A 98 5.96 -11.14 6.89
CA PRO A 98 7.06 -10.61 7.67
C PRO A 98 6.86 -10.90 9.16
N SER A 99 7.91 -11.42 9.81
CA SER A 99 7.87 -11.73 11.24
C SER A 99 9.23 -11.52 11.88
N ARG A 100 9.26 -11.37 13.22
CA ARG A 100 10.52 -11.33 13.96
C ARG A 100 11.41 -12.56 13.70
N ARG A 101 10.82 -13.73 13.42
CA ARG A 101 11.55 -14.98 13.18
C ARG A 101 12.28 -15.01 11.83
N ASN A 102 11.81 -14.24 10.85
CA ASN A 102 12.41 -14.16 9.52
C ASN A 102 13.01 -12.76 9.23
N ASN A 103 13.35 -12.01 10.27
CA ASN A 103 13.90 -10.65 10.16
C ASN A 103 13.00 -9.70 9.35
N TYR A 104 11.69 -9.81 9.52
CA TYR A 104 10.67 -9.03 8.82
C TYR A 104 10.76 -9.16 7.29
N THR A 105 11.03 -10.37 6.80
CA THR A 105 11.13 -10.67 5.36
C THR A 105 9.77 -11.13 4.83
N THR A 106 9.28 -10.42 3.80
CA THR A 106 8.12 -10.83 3.00
C THR A 106 8.59 -11.53 1.73
N ILE A 107 7.95 -12.62 1.33
CA ILE A 107 8.23 -13.27 0.04
C ILE A 107 6.95 -13.33 -0.78
N ILE A 108 7.00 -12.72 -1.96
CA ILE A 108 5.97 -12.83 -2.99
C ILE A 108 6.41 -13.88 -4.00
N ARG A 109 5.54 -14.82 -4.33
CA ARG A 109 5.77 -15.77 -5.43
C ARG A 109 4.93 -15.36 -6.64
N VAL A 110 5.57 -15.33 -7.80
CA VAL A 110 4.91 -15.14 -9.09
C VAL A 110 5.09 -16.43 -9.88
N GLU A 111 3.96 -17.05 -10.22
CA GLU A 111 3.91 -18.27 -11.01
C GLU A 111 3.28 -17.94 -12.36
N ASP A 112 4.10 -18.01 -13.39
CA ASP A 112 3.70 -17.86 -14.77
C ASP A 112 3.41 -19.25 -15.38
N PRO A 113 2.18 -19.54 -15.83
CA PRO A 113 1.88 -20.81 -16.47
C PRO A 113 2.71 -20.99 -17.75
N LYS A 114 3.05 -22.24 -18.08
CA LYS A 114 3.92 -22.61 -19.22
C LYS A 114 3.58 -21.81 -20.49
N GLY A 115 4.61 -21.26 -21.13
CA GLY A 115 4.49 -20.49 -22.35
C GLY A 115 5.72 -19.59 -22.53
N GLU A 116 5.61 -18.57 -23.39
CA GLU A 116 6.61 -17.51 -23.50
C GLU A 116 6.59 -16.61 -22.25
N PRO A 117 7.72 -16.06 -21.80
CA PRO A 117 7.77 -15.15 -20.66
C PRO A 117 6.76 -14.00 -20.78
N ASP A 118 6.19 -13.57 -19.65
CA ASP A 118 5.19 -12.50 -19.60
C ASP A 118 5.61 -11.40 -18.63
N ARG A 119 5.06 -10.20 -18.82
CA ARG A 119 5.31 -9.04 -17.97
C ARG A 119 4.30 -9.01 -16.83
N TYR A 120 4.80 -8.85 -15.61
CA TYR A 120 3.97 -8.78 -14.42
C TYR A 120 4.07 -7.40 -13.78
N SER A 121 2.97 -6.99 -13.13
CA SER A 121 2.97 -5.87 -12.21
C SER A 121 2.01 -6.10 -11.05
N PHE A 122 2.43 -5.71 -9.85
CA PHE A 122 1.63 -5.86 -8.65
C PHE A 122 2.02 -4.83 -7.60
N THR A 123 1.18 -4.69 -6.58
CA THR A 123 1.44 -3.87 -5.39
C THR A 123 1.30 -4.72 -4.15
N VAL A 124 2.29 -4.65 -3.28
CA VAL A 124 2.18 -5.18 -1.92
C VAL A 124 1.79 -4.05 -0.99
N LYS A 125 0.83 -4.29 -0.12
CA LYS A 125 0.36 -3.38 0.92
C LYS A 125 0.61 -4.04 2.27
N TRP A 126 0.95 -3.22 3.26
CA TRP A 126 1.03 -3.65 4.65
C TRP A 126 -0.02 -2.89 5.45
N ASP A 127 -0.89 -3.63 6.13
CA ASP A 127 -1.92 -3.04 6.98
C ASP A 127 -1.33 -2.58 8.32
N ASP A 128 -1.90 -1.50 8.86
CA ASP A 128 -1.46 -0.81 10.08
C ASP A 128 -2.03 -1.44 11.36
#